data_AF-A0A519Q563-F1
#
_entry.id   AF-A0A519Q563-F1
#
_cell.length_a   1.000
_cell.length_b   1.000
_cell.length_c   1.000
_cell.angle_alpha   90.00
_cell.angle_beta   90.00
_cell.angle_gamma   90.00
#
_symmetry.space_group_name_H-M   'P 1'
#
loop_
_entity.id
_entity.type
_entity.pdbx_description
1 polymer ?
#
loop_
_entity_poly.entity_id
_entity_poly.type
_entity_poly.pdbx_seq_one_letter_code
_entity_poly.pdbx_strand_id
1 'polypeptide(L)'
;PLFKPLRSGASLILEPVGQLLIANDPDLDPRIPNEDSQTSALDETSLFAVDRFPGYDLLEGGARVTAGARATLRWAAGRTASLFVGRSLRADHEDEFRVPIPDDPADLYDPTGLADRASDWVVQADFEPSDRIRGRAHALIDSSGDIRRAEAALDGRWGRRNLATVNYIVDRSNPVEGPLNRNYEFVQLTAQQFVYGNWGVATAGIADLDRDQITRSEVGLLFDDDCVRFELGYRRDNTRVRPTGPSEGVYVRLNLATFGGSGYGRSEQR
;
A
#
# COMPACT_ATOMS: atom_id res chain seq x y z
N PRO A 1 12.91 -24.52 -1.97
CA PRO A 1 12.24 -24.29 -0.65
C PRO A 1 12.80 -25.23 0.42
N LEU A 2 13.17 -24.68 1.58
CA LEU A 2 13.61 -25.41 2.76
C LEU A 2 12.43 -25.54 3.73
N PHE A 3 12.16 -26.76 4.20
CA PHE A 3 11.02 -27.04 5.07
C PHE A 3 11.50 -27.51 6.44
N LYS A 4 10.91 -26.97 7.50
CA LYS A 4 11.16 -27.38 8.88
C LYS A 4 9.86 -27.57 9.64
N PRO A 5 9.50 -28.79 10.06
CA PRO A 5 8.38 -28.99 10.96
C PRO A 5 8.73 -28.43 12.35
N LEU A 6 7.72 -27.88 13.03
CA LEU A 6 7.80 -27.32 14.37
C LEU A 6 6.87 -28.10 15.32
N ARG A 7 6.90 -27.77 16.61
CA ARG A 7 6.00 -28.37 17.60
C ARG A 7 4.54 -28.01 17.30
N SER A 8 3.61 -28.82 17.81
CA SER A 8 2.16 -28.56 17.73
C SER A 8 1.59 -28.47 16.30
N GLY A 9 2.21 -29.17 15.35
CA GLY A 9 1.75 -29.23 13.95
C GLY A 9 2.02 -27.97 13.14
N ALA A 10 2.86 -27.06 13.64
CA ALA A 10 3.33 -25.92 12.87
C ALA A 10 4.46 -26.32 11.89
N SER A 11 4.66 -25.54 10.84
CA SER A 11 5.78 -25.69 9.91
C SER A 11 6.31 -24.34 9.45
N LEU A 12 7.62 -24.28 9.23
CA LEU A 12 8.33 -23.13 8.68
C LEU A 12 8.86 -23.52 7.29
N ILE A 13 8.57 -22.70 6.30
CA ILE A 13 9.07 -22.81 4.93
C ILE A 13 9.96 -21.61 4.68
N LEU A 14 11.17 -21.82 4.18
CA LEU A 14 12.09 -20.76 3.76
C LEU A 14 12.38 -20.90 2.26
N GLU A 15 12.13 -19.85 1.51
CA GLU A 15 12.17 -19.83 0.05
C GLU A 15 13.16 -18.75 -0.40
N PRO A 16 14.46 -19.07 -0.49
CA PRO A 16 15.42 -18.16 -1.10
C PRO A 16 15.18 -18.09 -2.61
N VAL A 17 15.25 -16.90 -3.17
CA VAL A 17 15.13 -16.63 -4.61
C VAL A 17 16.29 -15.73 -5.03
N GLY A 18 16.91 -16.08 -6.15
CA GLY A 18 17.95 -15.29 -6.78
C GLY A 18 17.70 -15.20 -8.28
N GLN A 19 18.05 -14.08 -8.88
CA GLN A 19 17.96 -13.82 -10.31
C GLN A 19 19.21 -13.07 -10.76
N LEU A 20 19.78 -13.51 -11.87
CA LEU A 20 20.78 -12.76 -12.64
C LEU A 20 20.11 -12.32 -13.93
N LEU A 21 20.15 -11.03 -14.22
CA LEU A 21 19.64 -10.45 -15.46
C LEU A 21 20.77 -9.68 -16.12
N ILE A 22 20.92 -9.88 -17.43
CA ILE A 22 21.90 -9.19 -18.26
C ILE A 22 21.14 -8.70 -19.49
N ALA A 23 21.07 -7.38 -19.62
CA ALA A 23 20.55 -6.69 -20.79
C ALA A 23 21.63 -5.76 -21.34
N ASN A 24 21.48 -5.37 -22.61
CA ASN A 24 22.22 -4.22 -23.14
C ASN A 24 21.72 -2.95 -22.45
N ASP A 25 22.60 -1.95 -22.36
CA ASP A 25 22.17 -0.63 -21.90
C ASP A 25 21.20 -0.03 -22.93
N PRO A 26 20.09 0.58 -22.47
CA PRO A 26 19.15 1.25 -23.34
C PRO A 26 19.80 2.51 -23.91
N ASP A 27 19.51 2.82 -25.17
CA ASP A 27 19.89 4.09 -25.79
C ASP A 27 18.73 5.07 -25.59
N LEU A 28 18.68 5.69 -24.41
CA LEU A 28 17.64 6.63 -24.05
C LEU A 28 17.93 8.01 -24.64
N ASP A 29 17.01 8.52 -25.46
CA ASP A 29 17.11 9.87 -26.01
C ASP A 29 16.62 10.88 -24.95
N PRO A 30 17.49 11.75 -24.40
CA PRO A 30 17.11 12.72 -23.37
C PRO A 30 16.09 13.77 -23.86
N ARG A 31 15.79 13.81 -25.17
CA ARG A 31 14.75 14.66 -25.76
C ARG A 31 13.36 14.03 -25.69
N ILE A 32 13.27 12.72 -25.43
CA ILE A 32 11.99 12.03 -25.22
C ILE A 32 11.65 12.20 -23.73
N PRO A 33 10.61 12.99 -23.40
CA PRO A 33 10.17 13.08 -22.02
C PRO A 33 9.61 11.73 -21.59
N ASN A 34 9.83 11.36 -20.33
CA ASN A 34 9.13 10.25 -19.73
C ASN A 34 7.66 10.66 -19.50
N GLU A 35 6.73 10.09 -20.25
CA GLU A 35 5.30 10.35 -20.15
C GLU A 35 4.57 9.24 -19.39
N ASP A 36 5.01 7.98 -19.54
CA ASP A 36 4.30 6.80 -19.03
C ASP A 36 5.09 5.91 -18.06
N SER A 37 6.39 6.15 -17.86
CA SER A 37 7.29 5.45 -16.93
C SER A 37 7.56 6.21 -15.63
N GLN A 38 6.65 7.10 -15.21
CA GLN A 38 6.86 8.05 -14.10
C GLN A 38 6.79 7.43 -12.69
N THR A 39 6.27 6.20 -12.55
CA THR A 39 6.15 5.54 -11.24
C THR A 39 6.39 4.05 -11.36
N SER A 40 7.41 3.56 -10.66
CA SER A 40 7.59 2.14 -10.39
C SER A 40 7.32 1.89 -8.91
N ALA A 41 6.35 1.03 -8.61
CA ALA A 41 6.12 0.57 -7.25
C ALA A 41 6.90 -0.73 -7.05
N LEU A 42 8.00 -0.64 -6.31
CA LEU A 42 8.84 -1.80 -6.04
C LEU A 42 8.18 -2.69 -4.97
N ASP A 43 7.98 -3.95 -5.29
CA ASP A 43 7.42 -5.01 -4.47
C ASP A 43 8.15 -6.33 -4.78
N GLU A 44 7.78 -7.45 -4.16
CA GLU A 44 8.45 -8.73 -4.40
C GLU A 44 8.37 -9.16 -5.87
N THR A 45 7.25 -8.87 -6.55
CA THR A 45 7.03 -9.36 -7.92
C THR A 45 7.83 -8.52 -8.91
N SER A 46 7.69 -7.20 -8.83
CA SER A 46 8.44 -6.22 -9.62
C SER A 46 9.94 -6.27 -9.33
N LEU A 47 10.37 -6.60 -8.10
CA LEU A 47 11.78 -6.77 -7.78
C LEU A 47 12.44 -7.84 -8.69
N PHE A 48 11.71 -8.89 -9.08
CA PHE A 48 12.19 -9.92 -10.01
C PHE A 48 11.64 -9.78 -11.44
N ALA A 49 10.90 -8.72 -11.75
CA ALA A 49 10.48 -8.44 -13.13
C ALA A 49 11.69 -8.22 -14.02
N VAL A 50 11.58 -8.50 -15.32
CA VAL A 50 12.64 -8.24 -16.31
C VAL A 50 12.80 -6.75 -16.55
N ASP A 51 11.67 -6.06 -16.63
CA ASP A 51 11.58 -4.60 -16.68
C ASP A 51 10.64 -4.14 -15.57
N ARG A 52 11.05 -3.10 -14.84
CA ARG A 52 10.36 -2.59 -13.64
C ARG A 52 9.59 -1.31 -13.92
N PHE A 53 9.84 -0.68 -15.06
CA PHE A 53 9.13 0.52 -15.46
C PHE A 53 7.91 0.14 -16.28
N PRO A 54 6.75 0.79 -16.05
CA PRO A 54 5.64 0.69 -16.97
C PRO A 54 5.95 1.48 -18.25
N GLY A 55 5.37 1.07 -19.37
CA GLY A 55 5.52 1.81 -20.63
C GLY A 55 6.78 1.46 -21.40
N TYR A 56 7.28 2.43 -22.18
CA TYR A 56 8.45 2.24 -23.05
C TYR A 56 9.44 3.41 -23.01
N ASP A 57 9.19 4.43 -22.18
CA ASP A 57 10.02 5.63 -22.12
C ASP A 57 11.27 5.45 -21.25
N LEU A 58 11.19 4.59 -20.22
CA LEU A 58 12.34 4.12 -19.45
C LEU A 58 12.42 2.59 -19.56
N LEU A 59 13.60 2.10 -19.91
CA LEU A 59 13.90 0.68 -19.96
C LEU A 59 15.01 0.36 -18.98
N GLU A 60 14.87 -0.76 -18.28
CA GLU A 60 15.88 -1.18 -17.33
C GLU A 60 16.99 -1.99 -18.01
N GLY A 61 18.18 -1.40 -18.14
CA GLY A 61 19.36 -1.99 -18.79
C GLY A 61 20.32 -2.75 -17.88
N GLY A 62 21.47 -3.08 -18.45
CA GLY A 62 22.66 -3.51 -17.72
C GLY A 62 22.58 -4.89 -17.07
N ALA A 63 23.59 -5.18 -16.26
CA ALA A 63 23.69 -6.40 -15.48
C ALA A 63 23.26 -6.18 -14.03
N ARG A 64 22.31 -6.99 -13.55
CA ARG A 64 21.85 -6.96 -12.16
C ARG A 64 21.70 -8.33 -11.54
N VAL A 65 21.96 -8.39 -10.23
CA VAL A 65 21.68 -9.54 -9.37
C VAL A 65 20.59 -9.14 -8.39
N THR A 66 19.47 -9.85 -8.42
CA THR A 66 18.39 -9.71 -7.45
C THR A 66 18.42 -10.90 -6.50
N ALA A 67 18.30 -10.64 -5.21
CA ALA A 67 18.22 -11.68 -4.20
C ALA A 67 17.14 -11.36 -3.16
N GLY A 68 16.44 -12.38 -2.71
CA GLY A 68 15.47 -12.27 -1.63
C GLY A 68 15.17 -13.61 -1.00
N ALA A 69 14.44 -13.59 0.10
CA ALA A 69 13.97 -14.79 0.75
C ALA A 69 12.58 -14.55 1.36
N ARG A 70 11.70 -15.54 1.20
CA ARG A 70 10.41 -15.59 1.88
C ARG A 70 10.43 -16.64 2.99
N ALA A 71 10.05 -16.25 4.19
CA ALA A 71 9.80 -17.16 5.30
C ALA A 71 8.29 -17.25 5.54
N THR A 72 7.73 -18.46 5.48
CA THR A 72 6.30 -18.72 5.68
C THR A 72 6.11 -19.66 6.87
N LEU A 73 5.47 -19.16 7.92
CA LEU A 73 5.02 -19.94 9.07
C LEU A 73 3.57 -20.37 8.88
N ARG A 74 3.30 -21.67 9.01
CA ARG A 74 1.95 -22.23 8.98
C ARG A 74 1.68 -22.94 10.30
N TRP A 75 0.53 -22.71 10.91
CA TRP A 75 0.15 -23.39 12.16
C TRP A 75 -1.35 -23.60 12.24
N ALA A 76 -1.74 -24.66 12.95
CA ALA A 76 -3.13 -25.13 12.94
C ALA A 76 -3.68 -25.29 11.51
N ALA A 77 -4.94 -25.70 11.37
CA ALA A 77 -5.58 -25.72 10.07
C ALA A 77 -5.86 -24.27 9.61
N GLY A 78 -5.19 -23.81 8.56
CA GLY A 78 -5.52 -22.58 7.83
C GLY A 78 -4.82 -21.29 8.27
N ARG A 79 -3.98 -21.28 9.31
CA ARG A 79 -3.32 -20.04 9.77
C ARG A 79 -1.92 -19.89 9.19
N THR A 80 -1.60 -18.68 8.76
CA THR A 80 -0.36 -18.39 8.04
C THR A 80 0.21 -17.04 8.46
N ALA A 81 1.53 -16.93 8.35
CA ALA A 81 2.25 -15.67 8.40
C ALA A 81 3.42 -15.79 7.44
N SER A 82 3.64 -14.80 6.59
CA SER A 82 4.80 -14.74 5.70
C SER A 82 5.53 -13.42 5.82
N LEU A 83 6.84 -13.48 5.60
CA LEU A 83 7.72 -12.33 5.50
C LEU A 83 8.67 -12.56 4.33
N PHE A 84 8.65 -11.65 3.36
CA PHE A 84 9.63 -11.54 2.29
C PHE A 84 10.56 -10.36 2.58
N VAL A 85 11.85 -10.58 2.33
CA VAL A 85 12.87 -9.52 2.30
C VAL A 85 13.76 -9.74 1.09
N GLY A 86 13.97 -8.71 0.28
CA GLY A 86 14.85 -8.79 -0.89
C GLY A 86 15.31 -7.44 -1.38
N ARG A 87 16.34 -7.46 -2.24
CA ARG A 87 16.83 -6.28 -2.96
C ARG A 87 17.58 -6.69 -4.23
N SER A 88 17.91 -5.70 -5.05
CA SER A 88 18.77 -5.89 -6.22
C SER A 88 20.05 -5.07 -6.15
N LEU A 89 21.07 -5.57 -6.82
CA LEU A 89 22.41 -5.00 -6.92
C LEU A 89 22.79 -4.90 -8.40
N ARG A 90 23.32 -3.76 -8.81
CA ARG A 90 23.77 -3.42 -10.15
C ARG A 90 25.27 -3.09 -10.15
N ALA A 91 25.87 -3.16 -11.34
CA ALA A 91 27.24 -2.70 -11.52
C ALA A 91 27.33 -1.17 -11.43
N ASP A 92 26.43 -0.46 -12.13
CA ASP A 92 26.48 0.98 -12.31
C ASP A 92 25.29 1.68 -11.64
N HIS A 93 25.39 3.01 -11.52
CA HIS A 93 24.28 3.86 -11.07
C HIS A 93 23.40 4.19 -12.28
N GLU A 94 22.11 4.33 -12.05
CA GLU A 94 21.09 4.61 -13.07
C GLU A 94 20.54 6.03 -12.83
N ASP A 95 21.36 7.04 -13.16
CA ASP A 95 20.99 8.45 -12.94
C ASP A 95 19.72 8.86 -13.72
N GLU A 96 19.39 8.11 -14.76
CA GLU A 96 18.20 8.22 -15.60
C GLU A 96 16.90 7.94 -14.83
N PHE A 97 16.98 7.20 -13.71
CA PHE A 97 15.82 6.93 -12.85
C PHE A 97 15.55 8.09 -11.88
N ARG A 98 16.45 9.08 -11.81
CA ARG A 98 16.26 10.26 -10.98
C ARG A 98 15.43 11.29 -11.73
N VAL A 99 14.54 11.96 -11.00
CA VAL A 99 13.69 13.02 -11.55
C VAL A 99 14.04 14.37 -10.91
N PRO A 100 13.85 15.49 -11.63
CA PRO A 100 14.06 16.81 -11.06
C PRO A 100 13.14 17.08 -9.87
N ILE A 101 13.69 17.72 -8.85
CA ILE A 101 12.90 18.18 -7.71
C ILE A 101 11.87 19.23 -8.20
N PRO A 102 10.59 19.11 -7.82
CA PRO A 102 9.61 20.17 -8.10
C PRO A 102 10.11 21.50 -7.53
N ASP A 103 10.11 22.54 -8.37
CA ASP A 103 10.57 23.91 -8.04
C ASP A 103 12.09 24.09 -7.81
N ASP A 104 12.89 23.02 -7.93
CA ASP A 104 14.37 23.09 -8.04
C ASP A 104 14.91 22.07 -9.07
N PRO A 105 14.75 22.35 -10.37
CA PRO A 105 15.08 21.38 -11.43
C PRO A 105 16.59 21.12 -11.59
N ALA A 106 17.45 21.83 -10.88
CA ALA A 106 18.90 21.59 -10.88
C ALA A 106 19.28 20.38 -10.03
N ASP A 107 18.46 20.04 -9.04
CA ASP A 107 18.67 18.91 -8.15
C ASP A 107 17.77 17.73 -8.54
N LEU A 108 18.38 16.55 -8.61
CA LEU A 108 17.71 15.30 -8.97
C LEU A 108 17.55 14.40 -7.75
N TYR A 109 16.40 13.73 -7.65
CA TYR A 109 16.14 12.76 -6.59
C TYR A 109 15.59 11.46 -7.16
N ASP A 110 15.78 10.36 -6.43
CA ASP A 110 15.26 9.05 -6.81
C ASP A 110 13.94 8.77 -6.09
N PRO A 111 12.78 8.85 -6.75
CA PRO A 111 11.49 8.47 -6.15
C PRO A 111 11.26 6.95 -6.11
N THR A 112 12.04 6.18 -6.87
CA THR A 112 11.82 4.75 -7.14
C THR A 112 12.58 3.83 -6.17
N GLY A 113 13.71 4.29 -5.63
CA GLY A 113 14.62 3.45 -4.84
C GLY A 113 15.43 2.48 -5.71
N LEU A 114 15.65 2.80 -6.99
CA LEU A 114 16.35 1.98 -7.98
C LEU A 114 17.59 2.65 -8.58
N ALA A 115 17.78 3.97 -8.41
CA ALA A 115 18.83 4.73 -9.10
C ALA A 115 20.25 4.38 -8.59
N ASP A 116 20.36 4.01 -7.32
CA ASP A 116 21.64 3.61 -6.75
C ASP A 116 21.99 2.16 -7.10
N ARG A 117 23.29 1.82 -7.05
CA ARG A 117 23.79 0.45 -7.31
C ARG A 117 23.07 -0.62 -6.49
N ALA A 118 22.56 -0.27 -5.31
CA ALA A 118 21.77 -1.15 -4.49
C ALA A 118 20.37 -0.57 -4.35
N SER A 119 19.36 -1.28 -4.86
CA SER A 119 17.97 -0.87 -4.69
C SER A 119 17.60 -0.82 -3.22
N ASP A 120 16.55 -0.07 -2.90
CA ASP A 120 15.87 -0.18 -1.61
C ASP A 120 15.55 -1.65 -1.30
N TRP A 121 15.55 -1.96 -0.01
CA TRP A 121 15.04 -3.22 0.51
C TRP A 121 13.53 -3.26 0.37
N VAL A 122 13.04 -4.30 -0.30
CA VAL A 122 11.63 -4.64 -0.34
C VAL A 122 11.32 -5.57 0.83
N VAL A 123 10.40 -5.14 1.68
CA VAL A 123 9.84 -5.96 2.76
C VAL A 123 8.36 -6.14 2.53
N GLN A 124 7.87 -7.38 2.52
CA GLN A 124 6.44 -7.67 2.46
C GLN A 124 6.06 -8.70 3.51
N ALA A 125 4.94 -8.49 4.18
CA ALA A 125 4.44 -9.41 5.19
C ALA A 125 2.93 -9.63 5.05
N ASP A 126 2.52 -10.89 5.25
CA ASP A 126 1.11 -11.26 5.37
C ASP A 126 0.91 -11.97 6.72
N PHE A 127 -0.25 -11.75 7.32
CA PHE A 127 -0.61 -12.34 8.60
C PHE A 127 -2.08 -12.73 8.64
N GLU A 128 -2.35 -14.03 8.60
CA GLU A 128 -3.70 -14.59 8.59
C GLU A 128 -3.85 -15.60 9.73
N PRO A 129 -4.00 -15.13 10.99
CA PRO A 129 -4.14 -16.02 12.14
C PRO A 129 -5.51 -16.72 12.20
N SER A 130 -6.47 -16.33 11.35
CA SER A 130 -7.78 -16.94 11.18
C SER A 130 -8.49 -16.36 9.96
N ASP A 131 -9.58 -17.00 9.51
CA ASP A 131 -10.45 -16.49 8.42
C ASP A 131 -11.12 -15.13 8.70
N ARG A 132 -10.96 -14.60 9.92
CA ARG A 132 -11.57 -13.34 10.39
C ARG A 132 -10.59 -12.19 10.48
N ILE A 133 -9.29 -12.44 10.47
CA ILE A 133 -8.27 -11.42 10.66
C ILE A 133 -7.24 -11.59 9.55
N ARG A 134 -6.97 -10.51 8.83
CA ARG A 134 -5.93 -10.45 7.79
C ARG A 134 -5.11 -9.19 7.98
N GLY A 135 -3.81 -9.36 8.10
CA GLY A 135 -2.83 -8.28 8.12
C GLY A 135 -1.96 -8.35 6.87
N ARG A 136 -1.61 -7.19 6.31
CA ARG A 136 -0.66 -7.04 5.21
C ARG A 136 0.25 -5.86 5.53
N ALA A 137 1.51 -5.94 5.15
CA ALA A 137 2.43 -4.82 5.21
C ALA A 137 3.41 -4.87 4.04
N HIS A 138 3.77 -3.71 3.52
CA HIS A 138 4.78 -3.52 2.50
C HIS A 138 5.64 -2.31 2.87
N ALA A 139 6.95 -2.41 2.67
CA ALA A 139 7.86 -1.31 2.93
C ALA A 139 9.04 -1.31 1.95
N LEU A 140 9.48 -0.10 1.62
CA LEU A 140 10.73 0.22 0.94
C LEU A 140 11.63 0.93 1.93
N ILE A 141 12.78 0.31 2.19
CA ILE A 141 13.76 0.80 3.16
C ILE A 141 15.06 1.05 2.42
N ASP A 142 15.60 2.26 2.53
CA ASP A 142 16.83 2.62 1.83
C ASP A 142 18.07 1.90 2.41
N SER A 143 19.24 2.19 1.83
CA SER A 143 20.50 1.59 2.30
C SER A 143 20.97 2.10 3.67
N SER A 144 20.48 3.25 4.14
CA SER A 144 20.70 3.80 5.49
C SER A 144 19.81 3.15 6.56
N GLY A 145 18.73 2.48 6.14
CA GLY A 145 17.74 1.89 7.02
C GLY A 145 16.51 2.78 7.26
N ASP A 146 16.40 3.90 6.56
CA ASP A 146 15.25 4.79 6.65
C ASP A 146 14.11 4.29 5.76
N ILE A 147 12.88 4.44 6.25
CA ILE A 147 11.68 4.06 5.50
C ILE A 147 11.41 5.13 4.45
N ARG A 148 11.54 4.76 3.17
CA ARG A 148 11.11 5.59 2.04
C ARG A 148 9.61 5.57 1.88
N ARG A 149 9.02 4.37 1.86
CA ARG A 149 7.58 4.16 1.74
C ARG A 149 7.18 2.95 2.58
N ALA A 150 6.05 3.02 3.26
CA ALA A 150 5.46 1.84 3.87
C ALA A 150 3.93 1.92 3.88
N GLU A 151 3.29 0.77 3.76
CA GLU A 151 1.88 0.58 3.95
C GLU A 151 1.62 -0.61 4.86
N ALA A 152 0.60 -0.53 5.70
CA ALA A 152 0.14 -1.62 6.52
C ALA A 152 -1.39 -1.61 6.63
N ALA A 153 -2.02 -2.75 6.42
CA ALA A 153 -3.47 -2.91 6.51
C ALA A 153 -3.80 -4.04 7.47
N LEU A 154 -4.78 -3.81 8.35
CA LEU A 154 -5.34 -4.82 9.25
C LEU A 154 -6.85 -4.85 9.09
N ASP A 155 -7.35 -5.98 8.60
CA ASP A 155 -8.76 -6.28 8.42
C ASP A 155 -9.23 -7.25 9.52
N GLY A 156 -10.36 -6.94 10.14
CA GLY A 156 -10.99 -7.76 11.17
C GLY A 156 -12.49 -7.91 10.93
N ARG A 157 -13.02 -9.12 11.12
CA ARG A 157 -14.45 -9.43 10.99
C ARG A 157 -14.94 -10.22 12.19
N TRP A 158 -16.12 -9.88 12.71
CA TRP A 158 -16.73 -10.63 13.81
C TRP A 158 -18.25 -10.65 13.73
N GLY A 159 -18.83 -11.78 14.12
CA GLY A 159 -20.23 -12.05 13.77
C GLY A 159 -20.43 -12.09 12.26
N ARG A 160 -21.68 -11.89 11.81
CA ARG A 160 -22.03 -11.92 10.38
C ARG A 160 -21.96 -10.56 9.70
N ARG A 161 -22.02 -9.48 10.48
CA ARG A 161 -22.20 -8.11 9.97
C ARG A 161 -21.16 -7.12 10.45
N ASN A 162 -20.26 -7.46 11.37
CA ASN A 162 -19.30 -6.47 11.90
C ASN A 162 -17.94 -6.64 11.24
N LEU A 163 -17.30 -5.49 11.00
CA LEU A 163 -15.95 -5.43 10.44
C LEU A 163 -15.26 -4.14 10.87
N ALA A 164 -13.93 -4.19 10.87
CA ALA A 164 -13.08 -3.02 10.94
C ALA A 164 -11.86 -3.22 10.05
N THR A 165 -11.43 -2.15 9.41
CA THR A 165 -10.19 -2.07 8.64
C THR A 165 -9.43 -0.85 9.12
N VAL A 166 -8.15 -1.05 9.40
CA VAL A 166 -7.19 0.02 9.71
C VAL A 166 -6.09 -0.03 8.66
N ASN A 167 -5.82 1.10 8.02
CA ASN A 167 -4.71 1.26 7.10
C ASN A 167 -3.76 2.34 7.63
N TYR A 168 -2.47 2.10 7.49
CA TYR A 168 -1.40 3.06 7.71
C TYR A 168 -0.62 3.19 6.41
N ILE A 169 -0.28 4.40 6.00
CA ILE A 169 0.54 4.67 4.82
C ILE A 169 1.48 5.82 5.11
N VAL A 170 2.73 5.68 4.70
CA VAL A 170 3.75 6.72 4.79
C VAL A 170 4.56 6.78 3.50
N ASP A 171 4.84 7.98 3.04
CA ASP A 171 5.76 8.26 1.94
C ASP A 171 6.67 9.41 2.33
N ARG A 172 7.98 9.16 2.28
CA ARG A 172 9.09 10.07 2.60
C ARG A 172 10.05 10.22 1.43
N SER A 173 9.63 9.86 0.22
CA SER A 173 10.48 9.85 -0.98
C SER A 173 10.81 11.25 -1.49
N ASN A 174 10.02 12.28 -1.14
CA ASN A 174 10.28 13.65 -1.57
C ASN A 174 11.33 14.30 -0.65
N PRO A 175 12.51 14.70 -1.18
CA PRO A 175 13.57 15.33 -0.39
C PRO A 175 13.29 16.81 -0.07
N VAL A 176 12.26 17.41 -0.66
CA VAL A 176 11.96 18.84 -0.49
C VAL A 176 11.49 19.13 0.93
N GLU A 177 12.16 20.05 1.62
CA GLU A 177 11.73 20.55 2.91
C GLU A 177 10.68 21.68 2.79
N GLY A 178 9.96 21.93 3.89
CA GLY A 178 9.08 23.09 4.00
C GLY A 178 7.75 22.96 3.25
N PRO A 179 7.12 24.09 2.85
CA PRO A 179 5.73 24.09 2.34
C PRO A 179 5.50 23.34 1.03
N LEU A 180 6.57 23.04 0.28
CA LEU A 180 6.53 22.29 -0.98
C LEU A 180 6.74 20.78 -0.77
N ASN A 181 7.00 20.36 0.48
CA ASN A 181 7.11 18.95 0.83
C ASN A 181 5.78 18.23 0.52
N ARG A 182 5.89 17.10 -0.19
CA ARG A 182 4.76 16.25 -0.60
C ARG A 182 4.72 14.92 0.12
N ASN A 183 5.60 14.70 1.10
CA ASN A 183 5.56 13.58 2.01
C ASN A 183 4.24 13.58 2.77
N TYR A 184 3.83 12.39 3.17
CA TYR A 184 2.59 12.22 3.90
C TYR A 184 2.67 10.98 4.79
N GLU A 185 1.90 11.03 5.88
CA GLU A 185 1.73 9.92 6.80
C GLU A 185 0.26 9.89 7.23
N PHE A 186 -0.47 8.87 6.82
CA PHE A 186 -1.91 8.76 7.07
C PHE A 186 -2.28 7.49 7.84
N VAL A 187 -3.25 7.63 8.74
CA VAL A 187 -4.00 6.51 9.31
C VAL A 187 -5.44 6.60 8.85
N GLN A 188 -5.97 5.50 8.33
CA GLN A 188 -7.35 5.37 7.89
C GLN A 188 -8.05 4.30 8.71
N LEU A 189 -9.25 4.61 9.19
CA LEU A 189 -10.11 3.68 9.90
C LEU A 189 -11.44 3.58 9.16
N THR A 190 -11.97 2.38 9.00
CA THR A 190 -13.37 2.13 8.66
C THR A 190 -13.88 1.01 9.53
N ALA A 191 -15.00 1.20 10.23
CA ALA A 191 -15.59 0.18 11.08
C ALA A 191 -17.11 0.25 11.08
N GLN A 192 -17.74 -0.91 11.27
CA GLN A 192 -19.17 -1.01 11.58
C GLN A 192 -19.43 -2.07 12.65
N GLN A 193 -20.31 -1.72 13.58
CA GLN A 193 -20.68 -2.56 14.71
C GLN A 193 -22.20 -2.52 14.91
N PHE A 194 -22.86 -3.66 14.78
CA PHE A 194 -24.24 -3.86 15.16
C PHE A 194 -24.34 -4.08 16.67
N VAL A 195 -25.20 -3.29 17.30
CA VAL A 195 -25.34 -3.25 18.77
C VAL A 195 -26.66 -3.86 19.23
N TYR A 196 -27.73 -3.73 18.45
CA TYR A 196 -29.05 -4.21 18.81
C TYR A 196 -29.92 -4.54 17.60
N GLY A 197 -30.34 -5.79 17.46
CA GLY A 197 -31.17 -6.24 16.33
C GLY A 197 -30.54 -5.87 14.99
N ASN A 198 -31.23 -5.05 14.20
CA ASN A 198 -30.77 -4.57 12.90
C ASN A 198 -30.08 -3.19 12.95
N TRP A 199 -29.87 -2.64 14.15
CA TRP A 199 -29.22 -1.36 14.35
C TRP A 199 -27.73 -1.49 14.65
N GLY A 200 -26.94 -0.62 14.03
CA GLY A 200 -25.50 -0.52 14.24
C GLY A 200 -24.99 0.90 14.09
N VAL A 201 -23.70 1.05 14.33
CA VAL A 201 -22.95 2.30 14.12
C VAL A 201 -21.88 2.02 13.09
N ALA A 202 -21.70 2.95 12.15
CA ALA A 202 -20.59 2.97 11.21
C ALA A 202 -19.72 4.20 11.49
N THR A 203 -18.42 4.04 11.37
CA THR A 203 -17.45 5.15 11.47
C THR A 203 -16.40 4.99 10.40
N ALA A 204 -15.97 6.10 9.82
CA ALA A 204 -14.79 6.15 8.97
C ALA A 204 -14.00 7.42 9.25
N GLY A 205 -12.68 7.36 9.10
CA GLY A 205 -11.83 8.51 9.33
C GLY A 205 -10.49 8.38 8.65
N ILE A 206 -9.91 9.52 8.28
CA ILE A 206 -8.56 9.66 7.74
C ILE A 206 -7.87 10.74 8.57
N ALA A 207 -6.77 10.38 9.21
CA ALA A 207 -5.90 11.28 9.96
C ALA A 207 -4.57 11.44 9.23
N ASP A 208 -4.17 12.68 9.00
CA ASP A 208 -2.84 13.11 8.60
C ASP A 208 -1.98 13.27 9.85
N LEU A 209 -1.04 12.36 10.05
CA LEU A 209 -0.15 12.35 11.20
C LEU A 209 0.97 13.38 11.05
N ASP A 210 1.35 13.73 9.82
CA ASP A 210 2.37 14.75 9.55
C ASP A 210 1.83 16.16 9.86
N ARG A 211 0.55 16.39 9.56
CA ARG A 211 -0.14 17.68 9.82
C ARG A 211 -0.95 17.72 11.12
N ASP A 212 -0.90 16.67 11.95
CA ASP A 212 -1.69 16.49 13.17
C ASP A 212 -3.18 16.89 13.00
N GLN A 213 -3.81 16.35 11.94
CA GLN A 213 -5.17 16.72 11.56
C GLN A 213 -5.99 15.53 11.07
N ILE A 214 -7.25 15.45 11.50
CA ILE A 214 -8.23 14.55 10.89
C ILE A 214 -8.74 15.20 9.59
N THR A 215 -8.24 14.71 8.45
CA THR A 215 -8.63 15.19 7.11
C THR A 215 -10.08 14.89 6.80
N ARG A 216 -10.59 13.72 7.21
CA ARG A 216 -11.99 13.35 7.03
C ARG A 216 -12.48 12.50 8.19
N SER A 217 -13.72 12.74 8.62
CA SER A 217 -14.41 11.93 9.63
C SER A 217 -15.88 11.72 9.26
N GLU A 218 -16.38 10.51 9.47
CA GLU A 218 -17.74 10.08 9.16
C GLU A 218 -18.24 9.23 10.32
N VAL A 219 -19.43 9.53 10.83
CA VAL A 219 -20.14 8.71 11.84
C VAL A 219 -21.58 8.55 11.41
N GLY A 220 -22.10 7.34 11.46
CA GLY A 220 -23.44 7.03 10.97
C GLY A 220 -24.16 6.01 11.83
N LEU A 221 -25.47 6.20 11.95
CA LEU A 221 -26.40 5.20 12.45
C LEU A 221 -26.85 4.32 11.28
N LEU A 222 -26.69 3.02 11.43
CA LEU A 222 -26.97 2.01 10.43
C LEU A 222 -28.20 1.19 10.83
N PHE A 223 -29.09 0.93 9.88
CA PHE A 223 -30.12 -0.10 9.95
C PHE A 223 -29.96 -1.06 8.77
N ASP A 224 -29.96 -2.36 9.01
CA ASP A 224 -29.73 -3.39 7.98
C ASP A 224 -30.60 -4.63 8.22
N ASP A 225 -31.55 -4.85 7.33
CA ASP A 225 -32.41 -6.04 7.29
C ASP A 225 -32.32 -6.76 5.94
N ASP A 226 -33.20 -7.73 5.71
CA ASP A 226 -33.16 -8.57 4.50
C ASP A 226 -33.51 -7.83 3.19
N CYS A 227 -34.14 -6.65 3.28
CA CYS A 227 -34.67 -5.90 2.13
C CYS A 227 -34.03 -4.52 1.97
N VAL A 228 -33.65 -3.89 3.08
CA VAL A 228 -33.28 -2.48 3.16
C VAL A 228 -32.04 -2.30 4.05
N ARG A 229 -31.06 -1.57 3.51
CA ARG A 229 -29.97 -0.99 4.29
C ARG A 229 -30.07 0.52 4.26
N PHE A 230 -30.26 1.12 5.43
CA PHE A 230 -30.39 2.55 5.64
C PHE A 230 -29.25 3.06 6.53
N GLU A 231 -28.66 4.18 6.16
CA GLU A 231 -27.62 4.85 6.94
C GLU A 231 -27.90 6.34 6.98
N LEU A 232 -28.00 6.89 8.18
CA LEU A 232 -28.03 8.32 8.44
C LEU A 232 -26.71 8.70 9.09
N GLY A 233 -25.93 9.55 8.44
CA GLY A 233 -24.61 9.90 8.95
C GLY A 233 -24.28 11.37 8.84
N TYR A 234 -23.27 11.74 9.62
CA TYR A 234 -22.63 13.04 9.62
C TYR A 234 -21.21 12.89 9.10
N ARG A 235 -20.84 13.74 8.15
CA ARG A 235 -19.49 13.77 7.58
C ARG A 235 -18.91 15.16 7.72
N ARG A 236 -17.65 15.20 8.12
CA ARG A 236 -16.79 16.40 8.10
C ARG A 236 -15.55 16.11 7.27
N ASP A 237 -15.25 17.01 6.36
CA ASP A 237 -14.10 17.01 5.48
C ASP A 237 -13.32 18.29 5.71
N ASN A 238 -12.09 18.17 6.21
CA ASN A 238 -11.19 19.29 6.48
C ASN A 238 -10.18 19.52 5.34
N THR A 239 -10.27 18.76 4.24
CA THR A 239 -9.40 18.91 3.08
C THR A 239 -9.54 20.32 2.50
N ARG A 240 -8.40 20.96 2.19
CA ARG A 240 -8.36 22.29 1.57
C ARG A 240 -7.82 22.16 0.15
N VAL A 241 -8.70 22.29 -0.84
CA VAL A 241 -8.31 22.35 -2.25
C VAL A 241 -8.77 23.70 -2.77
N ARG A 242 -7.87 24.65 -3.01
CA ARG A 242 -8.27 26.00 -3.46
C ARG A 242 -9.18 25.90 -4.70
N PRO A 243 -10.36 26.54 -4.73
CA PRO A 243 -10.89 27.54 -3.79
C PRO A 243 -11.79 26.98 -2.66
N THR A 244 -12.04 25.68 -2.60
CA THR A 244 -12.90 25.05 -1.60
C THR A 244 -12.18 24.82 -0.27
N GLY A 245 -12.90 25.08 0.82
CA GLY A 245 -12.44 24.86 2.19
C GLY A 245 -13.12 23.65 2.83
N PRO A 246 -12.93 23.48 4.16
CA PRO A 246 -13.60 22.44 4.92
C PRO A 246 -15.11 22.46 4.71
N SER A 247 -15.71 21.28 4.65
CA SER A 247 -17.15 21.10 4.50
C SER A 247 -17.69 20.09 5.51
N GLU A 248 -18.93 20.27 5.94
CA GLU A 248 -19.60 19.33 6.80
C GLU A 248 -21.08 19.21 6.42
N GLY A 249 -21.67 18.06 6.70
CA GLY A 249 -23.06 17.83 6.36
C GLY A 249 -23.58 16.47 6.77
N VAL A 250 -24.91 16.41 6.84
CA VAL A 250 -25.65 15.16 7.02
C VAL A 250 -25.86 14.51 5.67
N TYR A 251 -25.72 13.19 5.61
CA TYR A 251 -26.04 12.39 4.44
C TYR A 251 -26.98 11.24 4.81
N VAL A 252 -27.72 10.80 3.80
CA VAL A 252 -28.56 9.61 3.88
C VAL A 252 -28.12 8.66 2.77
N ARG A 253 -27.88 7.40 3.11
CA ARG A 253 -27.59 6.33 2.15
C ARG A 253 -28.67 5.26 2.29
N LEU A 254 -29.33 4.93 1.19
CA LEU A 254 -30.37 3.91 1.12
C LEU A 254 -29.98 2.88 0.05
N ASN A 255 -29.93 1.60 0.43
CA ASN A 255 -29.76 0.50 -0.50
C ASN A 255 -30.97 -0.44 -0.38
N LEU A 256 -31.53 -0.86 -1.52
CA LEU A 256 -32.69 -1.74 -1.61
C LEU A 256 -32.29 -3.02 -2.34
N ALA A 257 -32.46 -4.17 -1.69
CA ALA A 257 -32.00 -5.47 -2.21
C ALA A 257 -32.62 -5.82 -3.58
N THR A 258 -33.82 -5.35 -3.87
CA THR A 258 -34.63 -5.72 -5.05
C THR A 258 -34.46 -4.81 -6.27
N PHE A 259 -33.73 -3.69 -6.17
CA PHE A 259 -33.59 -2.71 -7.27
C PHE A 259 -32.15 -2.49 -7.76
N GLY A 260 -31.24 -3.42 -7.45
CA GLY A 260 -29.86 -3.39 -7.99
C GLY A 260 -28.75 -3.55 -6.97
N GLY A 261 -28.93 -4.41 -5.96
CA GLY A 261 -27.86 -4.82 -5.06
C GLY A 261 -27.27 -6.18 -5.43
N SER A 262 -26.74 -6.36 -6.64
CA SER A 262 -25.81 -7.48 -6.87
C SER A 262 -24.63 -7.26 -5.93
N GLY A 263 -24.33 -8.26 -5.09
CA GLY A 263 -23.33 -8.16 -4.02
C GLY A 263 -22.05 -7.46 -4.47
N TYR A 264 -21.90 -6.20 -4.06
CA TYR A 264 -20.62 -5.51 -4.13
C TYR A 264 -19.82 -5.88 -2.88
N GLY A 265 -19.11 -7.01 -2.98
CA GLY A 265 -17.83 -7.09 -2.29
C GLY A 265 -16.98 -5.95 -2.83
N ARG A 266 -16.62 -4.99 -1.97
CA ARG A 266 -15.58 -4.01 -2.27
C ARG A 266 -14.26 -4.76 -2.41
N SER A 267 -13.99 -5.26 -3.61
CA SER A 267 -12.69 -5.72 -4.09
C SER A 267 -12.41 -5.08 -5.46
N GLU A 268 -12.67 -3.78 -5.58
CA GLU A 268 -12.18 -2.95 -6.67
C GLU A 268 -11.92 -1.55 -6.10
N GLN A 269 -10.79 -1.39 -5.44
CA GLN A 269 -9.97 -0.20 -5.59
C GLN A 269 -8.58 -0.72 -5.90
N ARG A 270 -8.25 -0.58 -7.19
CA ARG A 270 -6.91 -0.68 -7.72
C ARG A 270 -6.16 0.59 -7.34
#